data_AF-A0A2L0FAD5-F1
#
_entry.id   AF-A0A2L0FAD5-F1
#
_cell.length_a   1.000
_cell.length_b   1.000
_cell.length_c   1.000
_cell.angle_alpha   90.00
_cell.angle_beta   90.00
_cell.angle_gamma   90.00
#
_symmetry.space_group_name_H-M   'P 1'
#
loop_
_entity.id
_entity.type
_entity.pdbx_description
1 polymer ?
#
loop_
_entity_poly.entity_id
_entity_poly.type
_entity_poly.pdbx_seq_one_letter_code
_entity_poly.pdbx_strand_id
1 'polypeptide(L)'
;MRRPGGQRRAFGARAWVMAAAALAAACSKDGGGEQAAAPAGSAGRAAAPAPARSGADAERNKPPAAVKELSVNKLAPGAAIAIDGRLDEPAWQAAARTGPFVNVGTGREDRSQPTQGEARLLWDDAFLYVAFDVGDGTITGGFPQDGRDPHLWERDTVEVMIDPDGDGDNKDYYEIQINPQNLVFDSRFDDYNAPRGGAKGPFGHQEWSAALESAVALRGTIDDDSDEDRGYVVEAKIPWSSFAKAKAAPPAPGDAWRMNFYAMQNNGGTAWSPILGEGNFHRARRFGRVRFLGPAGESNAPAAAPAADAGAGAAPPPAAGPSGAASAERGKPGAAGASPGAAGAKPGAAGAKPGAAATPAPSGSAPGFRADPPDR
;
A
#
# COMPACT_ATOMS: atom_id res chain seq x y z
N MET A 1 -13.24 17.98 59.66
CA MET A 1 -12.08 18.37 60.49
C MET A 1 -10.90 17.45 60.18
N ARG A 2 -9.73 18.05 59.93
CA ARG A 2 -8.35 17.49 59.89
C ARG A 2 -7.92 16.54 58.76
N ARG A 3 -7.12 17.13 57.85
CA ARG A 3 -6.11 16.51 56.97
C ARG A 3 -4.86 16.05 57.77
N PRO A 4 -4.03 15.19 57.18
CA PRO A 4 -2.56 15.34 57.16
C PRO A 4 -2.09 15.47 55.69
N GLY A 5 -1.24 16.40 55.23
CA GLY A 5 0.17 16.63 55.60
C GLY A 5 1.01 15.43 55.13
N GLY A 6 1.75 15.39 54.02
CA GLY A 6 2.55 16.41 53.33
C GLY A 6 4.02 15.99 53.42
N GLN A 7 4.56 15.27 52.42
CA GLN A 7 6.02 15.13 52.21
C GLN A 7 6.33 15.18 50.71
N ARG A 8 6.99 16.26 50.30
CA ARG A 8 7.71 16.38 49.03
C ARG A 8 9.11 15.80 49.23
N ARG A 9 9.56 14.94 48.32
CA ARG A 9 10.98 14.66 48.10
C ARG A 9 11.31 14.92 46.64
N ALA A 10 12.40 15.64 46.43
CA ALA A 10 12.84 16.12 45.14
C ALA A 10 14.19 15.48 44.77
N PHE A 11 14.38 15.33 43.47
CA PHE A 11 15.60 15.18 42.68
C PHE A 11 16.58 14.01 42.94
N GLY A 12 16.69 13.17 41.92
CA GLY A 12 17.89 12.39 41.59
C GLY A 12 17.98 12.26 40.07
N ALA A 13 18.60 13.25 39.41
CA ALA A 13 18.94 13.18 37.99
C ALA A 13 20.11 12.21 37.80
N ARG A 14 19.95 11.18 36.97
CA ARG A 14 21.06 10.33 36.50
C ARG A 14 21.37 10.69 35.06
N ALA A 15 22.58 11.21 34.88
CA ALA A 15 23.15 11.60 33.60
C ALA A 15 23.51 10.37 32.76
N TRP A 16 23.17 10.44 31.47
CA TRP A 16 23.62 9.55 30.42
C TRP A 16 24.99 10.00 29.92
N VAL A 17 25.94 9.07 29.80
CA VAL A 17 27.23 9.29 29.14
C VAL A 17 27.09 8.86 27.68
N MET A 18 27.15 9.83 26.76
CA MET A 18 27.30 9.59 25.33
C MET A 18 28.78 9.76 24.95
N ALA A 19 29.40 8.71 24.43
CA ALA A 19 30.73 8.76 23.85
C ALA A 19 30.62 9.11 22.36
N ALA A 20 31.09 10.30 21.98
CA ALA A 20 31.31 10.70 20.60
C ALA A 20 32.82 10.67 20.32
N ALA A 21 33.27 9.79 19.42
CA ALA A 21 34.63 9.77 18.93
C ALA A 21 34.69 10.53 17.60
N ALA A 22 35.40 11.67 17.60
CA ALA A 22 35.80 12.39 16.40
C ALA A 22 37.18 11.89 15.95
N LEU A 23 37.31 11.48 14.70
CA LEU A 23 38.62 11.17 14.09
C LEU A 23 39.03 12.35 13.20
N ALA A 24 40.09 13.05 13.61
CA ALA A 24 40.74 14.08 12.82
C ALA A 24 41.72 13.46 11.82
N ALA A 25 41.64 13.91 10.57
CA ALA A 25 42.62 13.61 9.53
C ALA A 25 43.82 14.57 9.66
N ALA A 26 45.04 14.03 9.63
CA ALA A 26 46.26 14.80 9.45
C ALA A 26 47.12 14.15 8.37
N CYS A 27 47.39 14.92 7.31
CA CYS A 27 48.40 14.64 6.30
C CYS A 27 49.79 14.95 6.86
N SER A 28 50.79 14.12 6.54
CA SER A 28 52.16 14.59 6.34
C SER A 28 52.94 13.67 5.40
N LYS A 29 53.83 14.29 4.63
CA LYS A 29 54.60 13.77 3.50
C LYS A 29 56.08 13.53 3.88
N ASP A 30 56.74 12.74 3.02
CA ASP A 30 58.20 12.58 2.80
C ASP A 30 58.99 11.83 3.89
N GLY A 31 59.94 10.91 3.64
CA GLY A 31 60.51 10.30 2.43
C GLY A 31 61.77 9.47 2.83
N GLY A 32 62.16 8.48 2.01
CA GLY A 32 63.55 8.00 1.89
C GLY A 32 63.99 6.71 2.61
N GLY A 33 64.45 5.72 1.82
CA GLY A 33 65.79 5.11 2.03
C GLY A 33 65.93 3.73 2.68
N GLU A 34 66.10 2.72 1.82
CA GLU A 34 67.12 1.64 1.88
C GLU A 34 66.98 0.40 2.78
N GLN A 35 67.46 -0.72 2.22
CA GLN A 35 67.30 -2.12 2.61
C GLN A 35 68.24 -2.57 3.74
N ALA A 36 67.76 -3.46 4.61
CA ALA A 36 68.60 -4.43 5.32
C ALA A 36 67.80 -5.70 5.65
N ALA A 37 68.39 -6.86 5.35
CA ALA A 37 67.81 -8.20 5.47
C ALA A 37 67.94 -8.79 6.89
N ALA A 38 66.98 -9.64 7.28
CA ALA A 38 67.10 -10.66 8.34
C ALA A 38 65.97 -11.73 8.16
N PRO A 39 66.00 -12.90 8.83
CA PRO A 39 66.07 -14.20 8.16
C PRO A 39 64.78 -15.03 8.19
N ALA A 40 64.84 -16.15 7.46
CA ALA A 40 63.82 -17.16 7.28
C ALA A 40 63.37 -17.88 8.57
N GLY A 41 62.10 -18.29 8.58
CA GLY A 41 61.65 -19.54 9.20
C GLY A 41 60.57 -19.45 10.26
N SER A 42 59.29 -19.57 9.85
CA SER A 42 58.37 -20.53 10.51
C SER A 42 57.20 -20.85 9.57
N ALA A 43 56.88 -22.15 9.48
CA ALA A 43 55.96 -22.72 8.51
C ALA A 43 54.50 -22.31 8.78
N GLY A 44 53.84 -21.74 7.78
CA GLY A 44 52.40 -21.52 7.78
C GLY A 44 51.64 -22.85 7.61
N ARG A 45 50.78 -23.16 8.58
CA ARG A 45 49.76 -24.21 8.45
C ARG A 45 48.67 -23.65 7.54
N ALA A 46 48.51 -24.21 6.33
CA ALA A 46 47.43 -23.83 5.42
C ALA A 46 46.07 -24.18 6.05
N ALA A 47 45.22 -23.18 6.20
CA ALA A 47 43.81 -23.37 6.52
C ALA A 47 43.11 -24.02 5.31
N ALA A 48 42.36 -25.10 5.54
CA ALA A 48 41.57 -25.74 4.51
C ALA A 48 40.47 -24.79 4.00
N PRO A 49 40.17 -24.76 2.69
CA PRO A 49 39.11 -23.93 2.15
C PRO A 49 37.74 -24.41 2.67
N ALA A 50 36.88 -23.46 3.06
CA ALA A 50 35.49 -23.73 3.41
C ALA A 50 34.78 -24.41 2.23
N PRO A 51 33.88 -25.38 2.47
CA PRO A 51 33.19 -26.09 1.39
C PRO A 51 32.36 -25.10 0.58
N ALA A 52 32.51 -25.18 -0.75
CA ALA A 52 31.71 -24.41 -1.69
C ALA A 52 30.22 -24.70 -1.46
N ARG A 53 29.43 -23.64 -1.21
CA ARG A 53 27.97 -23.74 -1.16
C ARG A 53 27.49 -24.28 -2.50
N SER A 54 26.65 -25.31 -2.45
CA SER A 54 26.12 -25.95 -3.64
C SER A 54 25.34 -24.94 -4.50
N GLY A 55 25.33 -25.10 -5.83
CA GLY A 55 24.53 -24.26 -6.73
C GLY A 55 23.03 -24.23 -6.38
N ALA A 56 22.52 -25.26 -5.69
CA ALA A 56 21.15 -25.31 -5.21
C ALA A 56 20.84 -24.31 -4.09
N ASP A 57 21.84 -23.93 -3.27
CA ASP A 57 21.69 -22.90 -2.24
C ASP A 57 21.81 -21.48 -2.81
N ALA A 58 22.44 -21.35 -3.99
CA ALA A 58 22.50 -20.10 -4.73
C ALA A 58 21.20 -19.84 -5.53
N GLU A 59 20.59 -20.87 -6.12
CA GLU A 59 19.28 -20.75 -6.79
C GLU A 59 18.13 -20.47 -5.81
N ARG A 60 18.11 -21.12 -4.64
CA ARG A 60 17.13 -20.81 -3.57
C ARG A 60 17.21 -19.37 -3.05
N ASN A 61 18.32 -18.67 -3.28
CA ASN A 61 18.60 -17.33 -2.75
C ASN A 61 18.40 -16.21 -3.76
N LYS A 62 17.99 -16.50 -5.01
CA LYS A 62 17.66 -15.46 -5.98
C LYS A 62 16.22 -14.97 -5.74
N PRO A 63 16.00 -13.65 -5.59
CA PRO A 63 14.64 -13.14 -5.48
C PRO A 63 13.84 -13.50 -6.75
N PRO A 64 12.58 -13.93 -6.61
CA PRO A 64 11.78 -14.29 -7.76
C PRO A 64 11.59 -13.05 -8.66
N ALA A 65 11.92 -13.22 -9.95
CA ALA A 65 11.74 -12.18 -10.96
C ALA A 65 10.25 -11.89 -11.19
N ALA A 66 9.41 -12.93 -11.11
CA ALA A 66 7.96 -12.82 -11.19
C ALA A 66 7.37 -12.20 -9.91
N VAL A 67 6.29 -11.43 -10.08
CA VAL A 67 5.48 -10.97 -8.96
C VAL A 67 4.67 -12.14 -8.38
N LYS A 68 4.28 -12.04 -7.11
CA LYS A 68 3.45 -13.07 -6.46
C LYS A 68 2.04 -13.08 -7.05
N GLU A 69 1.37 -14.23 -6.97
CA GLU A 69 -0.02 -14.38 -7.40
C GLU A 69 -0.86 -14.94 -6.24
N LEU A 70 -2.11 -14.50 -6.13
CA LEU A 70 -3.09 -14.95 -5.15
C LEU A 70 -4.45 -15.09 -5.82
N SER A 71 -5.10 -16.23 -5.67
CA SER A 71 -6.47 -16.44 -6.14
C SER A 71 -7.45 -16.26 -4.99
N VAL A 72 -8.43 -15.38 -5.15
CA VAL A 72 -9.36 -14.96 -4.10
C VAL A 72 -10.77 -15.43 -4.46
N ASN A 73 -11.32 -16.31 -3.63
CA ASN A 73 -12.68 -16.83 -3.82
C ASN A 73 -13.73 -15.80 -3.44
N LYS A 74 -14.82 -15.80 -4.19
CA LYS A 74 -16.03 -15.09 -3.78
C LYS A 74 -16.61 -15.75 -2.52
N LEU A 75 -17.11 -14.94 -1.61
CA LEU A 75 -17.83 -15.37 -0.42
C LEU A 75 -18.98 -16.32 -0.81
N ALA A 76 -19.17 -17.36 -0.01
CA ALA A 76 -20.29 -18.26 -0.18
C ALA A 76 -21.61 -17.48 -0.02
N PRO A 77 -22.66 -17.81 -0.78
CA PRO A 77 -23.96 -17.18 -0.63
C PRO A 77 -24.46 -17.21 0.82
N GLY A 78 -24.84 -16.04 1.36
CA GLY A 78 -25.32 -15.90 2.73
C GLY A 78 -24.22 -15.88 3.81
N ALA A 79 -22.95 -16.03 3.45
CA ALA A 79 -21.85 -15.74 4.37
C ALA A 79 -21.80 -14.23 4.64
N ALA A 80 -21.58 -13.86 5.89
CA ALA A 80 -21.39 -12.48 6.32
C ALA A 80 -20.07 -12.38 7.09
N ILE A 81 -19.42 -11.23 6.97
CA ILE A 81 -18.23 -10.85 7.71
C ILE A 81 -18.61 -9.70 8.62
N ALA A 82 -18.40 -9.82 9.93
CA ALA A 82 -18.58 -8.72 10.86
C ALA A 82 -17.25 -7.98 10.98
N ILE A 83 -17.21 -6.70 10.60
CA ILE A 83 -15.97 -5.92 10.68
C ILE A 83 -15.75 -5.49 12.13
N ASP A 84 -15.06 -6.33 12.90
CA ASP A 84 -14.81 -6.13 14.33
C ASP A 84 -13.33 -6.33 14.72
N GLY A 85 -12.46 -6.59 13.74
CA GLY A 85 -11.03 -6.80 13.95
C GLY A 85 -10.69 -8.20 14.40
N ARG A 86 -11.61 -9.16 14.26
CA ARG A 86 -11.40 -10.58 14.56
C ARG A 86 -11.53 -11.38 13.28
N LEU A 87 -10.77 -12.46 13.18
CA LEU A 87 -10.77 -13.34 12.00
C LEU A 87 -11.38 -14.69 12.33
N ASP A 88 -12.36 -14.75 13.23
CA ASP A 88 -12.89 -15.99 13.76
C ASP A 88 -14.00 -16.60 12.89
N GLU A 89 -14.53 -15.85 11.92
CA GLU A 89 -15.51 -16.36 10.98
C GLU A 89 -14.95 -17.50 10.11
N PRO A 90 -15.77 -18.53 9.81
CA PRO A 90 -15.37 -19.62 8.92
C PRO A 90 -14.86 -19.14 7.55
N ALA A 91 -15.42 -18.04 7.05
CA ALA A 91 -15.01 -17.44 5.79
C ALA A 91 -13.55 -16.93 5.85
N TRP A 92 -13.12 -16.30 6.95
CA TRP A 92 -11.72 -15.89 7.13
C TRP A 92 -10.74 -17.05 7.29
N GLN A 93 -11.21 -18.18 7.80
CA GLN A 93 -10.40 -19.40 7.89
C GLN A 93 -10.22 -20.06 6.52
N ALA A 94 -11.19 -19.91 5.62
CA ALA A 94 -11.13 -20.39 4.24
C ALA A 94 -10.59 -19.35 3.24
N ALA A 95 -10.31 -18.13 3.69
CA ALA A 95 -9.87 -17.03 2.85
C ALA A 95 -8.54 -17.30 2.15
N ALA A 96 -8.32 -16.63 1.03
CA ALA A 96 -7.04 -16.63 0.36
C ALA A 96 -6.01 -15.90 1.23
N ARG A 97 -4.85 -16.52 1.47
CA ARG A 97 -3.81 -15.98 2.35
C ARG A 97 -2.57 -15.66 1.55
N THR A 98 -1.96 -14.50 1.80
CA THR A 98 -0.67 -14.14 1.21
C THR A 98 0.49 -15.01 1.70
N GLY A 99 0.31 -15.64 2.86
CA GLY A 99 1.40 -16.12 3.69
C GLY A 99 2.18 -14.95 4.32
N PRO A 100 3.26 -15.25 5.07
CA PRO A 100 4.08 -14.23 5.69
C PRO A 100 4.66 -13.27 4.66
N PHE A 101 4.65 -11.99 5.01
CA PHE A 101 5.33 -10.95 4.26
C PHE A 101 6.85 -11.14 4.32
N VAL A 102 7.52 -10.61 3.32
CA VAL A 102 8.97 -10.70 3.14
C VAL A 102 9.60 -9.32 3.25
N ASN A 103 10.91 -9.28 3.46
CA ASN A 103 11.67 -8.03 3.40
C ASN A 103 11.48 -7.37 2.02
N VAL A 104 11.08 -6.10 2.02
CA VAL A 104 10.66 -5.36 0.83
C VAL A 104 11.77 -5.25 -0.22
N GLY A 105 13.00 -5.03 0.23
CA GLY A 105 14.16 -4.82 -0.66
C GLY A 105 14.77 -6.11 -1.20
N THR A 106 14.62 -7.23 -0.50
CA THR A 106 15.32 -8.49 -0.85
C THR A 106 14.39 -9.62 -1.26
N GLY A 107 13.12 -9.56 -0.88
CA GLY A 107 12.14 -10.63 -1.10
C GLY A 107 12.35 -11.87 -0.24
N ARG A 108 13.28 -11.83 0.72
CA ARG A 108 13.55 -12.95 1.64
C ARG A 108 12.74 -12.80 2.92
N GLU A 109 12.41 -13.93 3.54
CA GLU A 109 11.93 -13.93 4.92
C GLU A 109 12.99 -13.28 5.83
N ASP A 110 12.54 -12.37 6.69
CA ASP A 110 13.39 -11.67 7.63
C ASP A 110 12.63 -11.43 8.92
N ARG A 111 12.73 -12.38 9.84
CA ARG A 111 12.07 -12.33 11.15
C ARG A 111 12.68 -11.32 12.11
N SER A 112 13.75 -10.63 11.70
CA SER A 112 14.35 -9.55 12.50
C SER A 112 13.71 -8.19 12.25
N GLN A 113 12.84 -8.06 11.24
CA GLN A 113 12.04 -6.85 11.06
C GLN A 113 11.09 -6.69 12.24
N PRO A 114 10.94 -5.47 12.79
CA PRO A 114 10.14 -5.21 13.98
C PRO A 114 8.66 -5.54 13.77
N THR A 115 8.18 -5.37 12.53
CA THR A 115 6.81 -5.67 12.13
C THR A 115 6.77 -6.79 11.11
N GLN A 116 5.87 -7.76 11.33
CA GLN A 116 5.63 -8.91 10.45
C GLN A 116 4.15 -8.98 10.12
N GLY A 117 3.79 -9.16 8.86
CA GLY A 117 2.39 -9.25 8.46
C GLY A 117 2.06 -10.50 7.65
N GLU A 118 0.79 -10.87 7.65
CA GLU A 118 0.14 -11.56 6.54
C GLU A 118 -1.19 -10.86 6.23
N ALA A 119 -1.68 -11.01 5.00
CA ALA A 119 -3.01 -10.55 4.62
C ALA A 119 -3.90 -11.72 4.18
N ARG A 120 -5.21 -11.53 4.39
CA ARG A 120 -6.27 -12.41 3.91
C ARG A 120 -7.26 -11.63 3.08
N LEU A 121 -7.72 -12.26 2.00
CA LEU A 121 -8.64 -11.63 1.06
C LEU A 121 -9.86 -12.51 0.82
N LEU A 122 -11.00 -11.83 0.70
CA LEU A 122 -12.30 -12.35 0.29
C LEU A 122 -13.01 -11.27 -0.54
N TRP A 123 -14.07 -11.62 -1.24
CA TRP A 123 -14.92 -10.63 -1.91
C TRP A 123 -16.36 -11.10 -2.08
N ASP A 124 -17.29 -10.17 -2.23
CA ASP A 124 -18.65 -10.44 -2.69
C ASP A 124 -19.10 -9.41 -3.74
N ASP A 125 -20.39 -9.38 -4.07
CA ASP A 125 -20.92 -8.45 -5.07
C ASP A 125 -20.84 -6.96 -4.66
N ALA A 126 -20.66 -6.66 -3.38
CA ALA A 126 -20.68 -5.31 -2.84
C ALA A 126 -19.29 -4.83 -2.38
N PHE A 127 -18.46 -5.72 -1.85
CA PHE A 127 -17.21 -5.36 -1.18
C PHE A 127 -16.03 -6.25 -1.56
N LEU A 128 -14.86 -5.62 -1.58
CA LEU A 128 -13.57 -6.26 -1.36
C LEU A 128 -13.32 -6.33 0.16
N TYR A 129 -12.96 -7.50 0.67
CA TYR A 129 -12.58 -7.68 2.07
C TYR A 129 -11.08 -7.92 2.17
N VAL A 130 -10.43 -7.19 3.07
CA VAL A 130 -9.01 -7.34 3.36
C VAL A 130 -8.83 -7.38 4.87
N ALA A 131 -8.07 -8.36 5.34
CA ALA A 131 -7.65 -8.44 6.73
C ALA A 131 -6.14 -8.57 6.80
N PHE A 132 -5.55 -8.02 7.87
CA PHE A 132 -4.14 -8.18 8.20
C PHE A 132 -4.00 -8.75 9.61
N ASP A 133 -3.07 -9.68 9.76
CA ASP A 133 -2.60 -10.13 11.06
C ASP A 133 -1.14 -9.69 11.22
N VAL A 134 -0.91 -8.73 12.10
CA VAL A 134 0.40 -8.08 12.28
C VAL A 134 0.99 -8.50 13.62
N GLY A 135 2.20 -9.05 13.59
CA GLY A 135 3.05 -9.22 14.76
C GLY A 135 3.94 -7.99 14.92
N ASP A 136 3.84 -7.32 16.07
CA ASP A 136 4.66 -6.17 16.44
C ASP A 136 4.91 -6.21 17.95
N GLY A 137 6.15 -5.94 18.36
CA GLY A 137 6.55 -5.93 19.77
C GLY A 137 6.37 -4.58 20.45
N THR A 138 6.17 -3.51 19.68
CA THR A 138 6.04 -2.13 20.18
C THR A 138 5.06 -1.36 19.29
N ILE A 139 3.78 -1.36 19.67
CA ILE A 139 2.72 -0.73 18.90
C ILE A 139 2.76 0.78 19.13
N THR A 140 3.11 1.50 18.06
CA THR A 140 3.22 2.94 18.00
C THR A 140 2.05 3.56 17.24
N GLY A 141 1.48 4.58 17.85
CA GLY A 141 0.32 5.31 17.36
C GLY A 141 0.42 6.76 17.80
N GLY A 142 -0.61 7.30 18.45
CA GLY A 142 -0.56 8.67 18.94
C GLY A 142 -0.77 9.73 17.86
N PHE A 143 -1.55 9.41 16.82
CA PHE A 143 -2.13 10.42 15.93
C PHE A 143 -3.40 11.02 16.55
N PRO A 144 -3.70 12.30 16.30
CA PRO A 144 -4.95 12.92 16.71
C PRO A 144 -6.15 12.18 16.10
N GLN A 145 -7.18 11.92 16.92
CA GLN A 145 -8.37 11.18 16.50
C GLN A 145 -9.24 11.96 15.49
N ASP A 146 -9.12 13.27 15.46
CA ASP A 146 -9.76 14.18 14.51
C ASP A 146 -8.89 14.46 13.28
N GLY A 147 -7.72 13.82 13.17
CA GLY A 147 -6.84 13.92 12.02
C GLY A 147 -7.48 13.33 10.78
N ARG A 148 -7.61 14.13 9.72
CA ARG A 148 -7.96 13.64 8.38
C ARG A 148 -6.69 13.24 7.65
N ASP A 149 -6.64 12.01 7.14
CA ASP A 149 -5.50 11.43 6.41
C ASP A 149 -4.14 11.71 7.09
N PRO A 150 -3.98 11.35 8.38
CA PRO A 150 -2.68 11.45 9.03
C PRO A 150 -1.63 10.64 8.26
N HIS A 151 -0.36 11.04 8.34
CA HIS A 151 0.74 10.33 7.71
C HIS A 151 1.04 9.00 8.45
N LEU A 152 0.15 8.03 8.30
CA LEU A 152 0.17 6.80 9.10
C LEU A 152 1.46 6.01 8.92
N TRP A 153 2.09 6.09 7.74
CA TRP A 153 3.41 5.51 7.45
C TRP A 153 4.54 6.00 8.37
N GLU A 154 4.38 7.11 9.10
CA GLU A 154 5.39 7.59 10.06
C GLU A 154 5.49 6.69 11.31
N ARG A 155 4.53 5.79 11.53
CA ARG A 155 4.44 4.87 12.67
C ARG A 155 3.91 3.51 12.21
N ASP A 156 3.28 2.74 13.09
CA ASP A 156 2.68 1.46 12.71
C ASP A 156 1.43 1.65 11.87
N THR A 157 1.37 0.94 10.75
CA THR A 157 0.20 0.87 9.88
C THR A 157 0.27 -0.34 8.97
N VAL A 158 -0.87 -0.80 8.49
CA VAL A 158 -0.92 -1.62 7.27
C VAL A 158 -1.18 -0.73 6.07
N GLU A 159 -0.74 -1.17 4.90
CA GLU A 159 -0.99 -0.48 3.62
C GLU A 159 -1.47 -1.46 2.56
N VAL A 160 -2.47 -1.03 1.80
CA VAL A 160 -3.01 -1.70 0.61
C VAL A 160 -2.77 -0.79 -0.58
N MET A 161 -2.02 -1.30 -1.56
CA MET A 161 -1.84 -0.66 -2.87
C MET A 161 -2.64 -1.41 -3.92
N ILE A 162 -3.38 -0.70 -4.77
CA ILE A 162 -4.30 -1.31 -5.74
C ILE A 162 -4.18 -0.62 -7.10
N ASP A 163 -3.75 -1.38 -8.09
CA ASP A 163 -3.85 -1.07 -9.52
C ASP A 163 -4.96 -1.96 -10.12
N PRO A 164 -6.16 -1.40 -10.34
CA PRO A 164 -7.35 -2.18 -10.67
C PRO A 164 -7.48 -2.56 -12.15
N ASP A 165 -6.63 -2.05 -13.05
CA ASP A 165 -6.60 -2.52 -14.44
C ASP A 165 -5.48 -3.55 -14.69
N GLY A 166 -4.55 -3.64 -13.74
CA GLY A 166 -3.58 -4.73 -13.61
C GLY A 166 -2.39 -4.63 -14.56
N ASP A 167 -2.21 -3.52 -15.27
CA ASP A 167 -1.14 -3.35 -16.24
C ASP A 167 0.23 -3.11 -15.57
N GLY A 168 0.24 -2.57 -14.34
CA GLY A 168 1.44 -2.29 -13.56
C GLY A 168 2.25 -1.10 -14.09
N ASP A 169 1.64 -0.18 -14.84
CA ASP A 169 2.32 0.97 -15.45
C ASP A 169 2.52 2.16 -14.50
N ASN A 170 2.06 2.01 -13.25
CA ASN A 170 2.12 2.99 -12.18
C ASN A 170 1.14 4.17 -12.32
N LYS A 171 0.10 4.03 -13.14
CA LYS A 171 -1.01 4.96 -13.24
C LYS A 171 -2.25 4.41 -12.60
N ASP A 172 -3.21 5.31 -12.41
CA ASP A 172 -4.58 4.96 -12.04
C ASP A 172 -4.74 4.00 -10.84
N TYR A 173 -3.88 4.16 -9.84
CA TYR A 173 -3.82 3.28 -8.67
C TYR A 173 -4.25 3.99 -7.38
N TYR A 174 -4.50 3.18 -6.35
CA TYR A 174 -5.00 3.58 -5.05
C TYR A 174 -4.05 3.16 -3.93
N GLU A 175 -4.10 3.92 -2.84
CA GLU A 175 -3.40 3.67 -1.59
C GLU A 175 -4.40 3.80 -0.44
N ILE A 176 -4.40 2.81 0.45
CA ILE A 176 -5.21 2.80 1.66
C ILE A 176 -4.32 2.32 2.80
N GLN A 177 -4.23 3.08 3.88
CA GLN A 177 -3.53 2.71 5.10
C GLN A 177 -4.50 2.71 6.27
N ILE A 178 -4.34 1.74 7.18
CA ILE A 178 -5.14 1.62 8.40
C ILE A 178 -4.19 1.34 9.56
N ASN A 179 -4.20 2.21 10.58
CA ASN A 179 -3.26 2.10 11.70
C ASN A 179 -3.87 1.40 12.94
N PRO A 180 -3.08 1.11 13.99
CA PRO A 180 -3.58 0.52 15.23
C PRO A 180 -4.68 1.31 15.95
N GLN A 181 -4.81 2.61 15.69
CA GLN A 181 -5.90 3.46 16.23
C GLN A 181 -7.18 3.39 15.37
N ASN A 182 -7.22 2.53 14.35
CA ASN A 182 -8.27 2.45 13.34
C ASN A 182 -8.50 3.78 12.58
N LEU A 183 -7.45 4.61 12.48
CA LEU A 183 -7.44 5.77 11.59
C LEU A 183 -7.09 5.32 10.18
N VAL A 184 -7.62 6.05 9.21
CA VAL A 184 -7.43 5.78 7.78
C VAL A 184 -6.66 6.93 7.14
N PHE A 185 -5.72 6.57 6.28
CA PHE A 185 -5.24 7.43 5.22
C PHE A 185 -5.66 6.79 3.91
N ASP A 186 -6.31 7.53 3.03
CA ASP A 186 -6.67 7.04 1.72
C ASP A 186 -6.34 8.07 0.63
N SER A 187 -5.85 7.57 -0.51
CA SER A 187 -5.51 8.41 -1.65
C SER A 187 -5.58 7.61 -2.95
N ARG A 188 -5.60 8.35 -4.05
CA ARG A 188 -5.50 7.79 -5.40
C ARG A 188 -4.55 8.64 -6.24
N PHE A 189 -4.01 8.01 -7.26
CA PHE A 189 -2.95 8.57 -8.08
C PHE A 189 -3.30 8.41 -9.56
N ASP A 190 -2.92 9.40 -10.35
CA ASP A 190 -3.07 9.38 -11.81
C ASP A 190 -1.79 8.87 -12.49
N ASP A 191 -0.65 9.04 -11.85
CA ASP A 191 0.66 8.61 -12.33
C ASP A 191 1.58 8.27 -11.13
N TYR A 192 2.81 7.84 -11.40
CA TYR A 192 3.78 7.47 -10.39
C TYR A 192 3.98 8.59 -9.37
N ASN A 193 3.53 8.36 -8.13
CA ASN A 193 3.47 9.33 -7.04
C ASN A 193 2.91 10.69 -7.45
N ALA A 194 1.90 10.73 -8.33
CA ALA A 194 1.32 11.97 -8.83
C ALA A 194 -0.21 11.97 -8.70
N PRO A 195 -0.80 13.12 -8.32
CA PRO A 195 -0.14 14.40 -8.01
C PRO A 195 0.66 14.39 -6.69
N ARG A 196 1.63 15.31 -6.54
CA ARG A 196 2.41 15.46 -5.31
C ARG A 196 2.70 16.93 -5.01
N GLY A 197 2.30 17.41 -3.84
CA GLY A 197 2.52 18.78 -3.39
C GLY A 197 3.82 19.05 -2.62
N GLY A 198 4.74 18.08 -2.60
CA GLY A 198 6.04 18.18 -1.93
C GLY A 198 6.08 17.43 -0.60
N ALA A 199 6.92 17.88 0.34
CA ALA A 199 7.17 17.18 1.60
C ALA A 199 5.97 17.16 2.56
N LYS A 200 5.02 18.09 2.39
CA LYS A 200 3.82 18.21 3.22
C LYS A 200 2.54 17.79 2.48
N GLY A 201 2.69 17.16 1.32
CA GLY A 201 1.56 16.79 0.47
C GLY A 201 0.93 17.96 -0.30
N PRO A 202 -0.24 17.75 -0.94
CA PRO A 202 -0.98 16.50 -0.88
C PRO A 202 -0.22 15.33 -1.52
N PHE A 203 -0.47 14.12 -1.00
CA PHE A 203 0.09 12.87 -1.51
C PHE A 203 -1.00 12.17 -2.32
N GLY A 204 -1.03 12.42 -3.63
CA GLY A 204 -2.14 12.03 -4.49
C GLY A 204 -3.38 12.90 -4.29
N HIS A 205 -4.54 12.35 -4.64
CA HIS A 205 -5.85 12.98 -4.46
C HIS A 205 -6.45 12.56 -3.12
N GLN A 206 -5.99 13.14 -2.03
CA GLN A 206 -6.46 12.85 -0.66
C GLN A 206 -7.91 13.31 -0.39
N GLU A 207 -8.57 13.98 -1.34
CA GLU A 207 -10.01 14.27 -1.27
C GLU A 207 -10.87 13.05 -1.65
N TRP A 208 -10.29 12.07 -2.34
CA TRP A 208 -10.93 10.77 -2.53
C TRP A 208 -11.10 10.09 -1.18
N SER A 209 -12.07 9.19 -1.08
CA SER A 209 -12.17 8.29 0.06
C SER A 209 -12.47 6.88 -0.43
N ALA A 210 -11.84 5.91 0.22
CA ALA A 210 -12.13 4.50 0.06
C ALA A 210 -13.54 4.13 0.53
N ALA A 211 -14.22 5.00 1.31
CA ALA A 211 -15.54 4.76 1.89
C ALA A 211 -15.64 3.40 2.61
N LEU A 212 -14.53 2.98 3.22
CA LEU A 212 -14.37 1.69 3.85
C LEU A 212 -15.00 1.68 5.24
N GLU A 213 -15.37 0.48 5.69
CA GLU A 213 -15.61 0.20 7.11
C GLU A 213 -14.45 -0.67 7.59
N SER A 214 -13.81 -0.27 8.70
CA SER A 214 -12.70 -0.98 9.31
C SER A 214 -12.82 -1.10 10.81
N ALA A 215 -12.18 -2.14 11.34
CA ALA A 215 -12.00 -2.36 12.76
C ALA A 215 -10.59 -2.89 13.04
N VAL A 216 -10.11 -2.62 14.25
CA VAL A 216 -8.79 -3.05 14.71
C VAL A 216 -8.90 -3.67 16.08
N ALA A 217 -8.30 -4.86 16.24
CA ALA A 217 -8.13 -5.50 17.53
C ALA A 217 -6.65 -5.53 17.93
N LEU A 218 -6.32 -4.88 19.03
CA LEU A 218 -4.97 -4.86 19.58
C LEU A 218 -4.68 -6.12 20.40
N ARG A 219 -3.44 -6.60 20.32
CA ARG A 219 -2.87 -7.58 21.24
C ARG A 219 -1.71 -6.95 21.99
N GLY A 220 -1.99 -5.83 22.65
CA GLY A 220 -0.98 -4.94 23.20
C GLY A 220 -1.58 -3.62 23.64
N THR A 221 -0.73 -2.64 23.92
CA THR A 221 -1.12 -1.26 24.23
C THR A 221 -0.39 -0.27 23.31
N ILE A 222 -1.09 0.78 22.90
CA ILE A 222 -0.50 1.79 22.00
C ILE A 222 0.34 2.76 22.83
N ASP A 223 1.56 3.02 22.38
CA ASP A 223 2.49 4.02 22.94
C ASP A 223 2.86 3.78 24.42
N ASP A 224 2.96 2.53 24.86
CA ASP A 224 3.41 2.16 26.21
C ASP A 224 4.68 1.27 26.15
N ASP A 225 5.85 1.88 26.32
CA ASP A 225 7.13 1.15 26.33
C ASP A 225 7.35 0.31 27.62
N SER A 226 6.35 0.21 28.51
CA SER A 226 6.46 -0.55 29.76
C SER A 226 5.97 -1.98 29.67
N ASP A 227 5.27 -2.36 28.59
CA ASP A 227 4.86 -3.74 28.31
C ASP A 227 5.50 -4.29 27.01
N GLU A 228 5.13 -5.53 26.68
CA GLU A 228 5.51 -6.16 25.41
C GLU A 228 4.24 -6.48 24.63
N ASP A 229 4.17 -5.98 23.40
CA ASP A 229 3.04 -6.21 22.52
C ASP A 229 3.18 -7.51 21.72
N ARG A 230 2.05 -7.96 21.15
CA ARG A 230 1.97 -9.05 20.18
C ARG A 230 1.32 -8.61 18.87
N GLY A 231 1.30 -7.30 18.62
CA GLY A 231 0.75 -6.67 17.43
C GLY A 231 -0.77 -6.54 17.42
N TYR A 232 -1.37 -6.56 16.24
CA TYR A 232 -2.77 -6.19 16.03
C TYR A 232 -3.37 -6.87 14.80
N VAL A 233 -4.70 -6.93 14.75
CA VAL A 233 -5.47 -7.34 13.58
C VAL A 233 -6.16 -6.13 13.00
N VAL A 234 -6.06 -5.97 11.69
CA VAL A 234 -6.88 -5.01 10.93
C VAL A 234 -7.86 -5.80 10.10
N GLU A 235 -9.10 -5.34 10.05
CA GLU A 235 -10.14 -5.89 9.20
C GLU A 235 -10.87 -4.75 8.49
N ALA A 236 -11.09 -4.88 7.19
CA ALA A 236 -11.78 -3.87 6.40
C ALA A 236 -12.64 -4.49 5.28
N LYS A 237 -13.77 -3.84 5.00
CA LYS A 237 -14.52 -4.01 3.76
C LYS A 237 -14.56 -2.69 2.99
N ILE A 238 -14.26 -2.77 1.69
CA ILE A 238 -14.15 -1.61 0.80
C ILE A 238 -15.19 -1.77 -0.31
N PRO A 239 -16.14 -0.85 -0.46
CA PRO A 239 -17.17 -0.98 -1.48
C PRO A 239 -16.56 -0.87 -2.88
N TRP A 240 -17.01 -1.72 -3.80
CA TRP A 240 -16.50 -1.73 -5.18
C TRP A 240 -16.67 -0.39 -5.90
N SER A 241 -17.69 0.40 -5.52
CA SER A 241 -17.92 1.75 -6.03
C SER A 241 -16.77 2.73 -5.78
N SER A 242 -15.87 2.45 -4.84
CA SER A 242 -14.71 3.30 -4.55
C SER A 242 -13.64 3.25 -5.64
N PHE A 243 -13.61 2.19 -6.44
CA PHE A 243 -12.59 1.93 -7.46
C PHE A 243 -12.99 2.42 -8.86
N ALA A 244 -13.34 3.70 -8.98
CA ALA A 244 -13.79 4.32 -10.24
C ALA A 244 -12.77 4.29 -11.41
N LYS A 245 -11.49 3.99 -11.14
CA LYS A 245 -10.45 3.81 -12.16
C LYS A 245 -10.44 2.39 -12.75
N ALA A 246 -11.15 1.45 -12.12
CA ALA A 246 -11.30 0.09 -12.64
C ALA A 246 -12.17 0.07 -13.90
N LYS A 247 -11.87 -0.84 -14.84
CA LYS A 247 -12.76 -1.11 -15.99
C LYS A 247 -14.09 -1.72 -15.56
N ALA A 248 -14.06 -2.54 -14.50
CA ALA A 248 -15.23 -3.14 -13.87
C ALA A 248 -14.96 -3.34 -12.36
N ALA A 249 -15.96 -3.04 -11.53
CA ALA A 249 -15.93 -3.25 -10.09
C ALA A 249 -17.36 -3.61 -9.62
N PRO A 250 -17.62 -4.82 -9.08
CA PRO A 250 -16.65 -5.90 -8.85
C PRO A 250 -16.00 -6.45 -10.13
N PRO A 251 -14.80 -7.02 -10.05
CA PRO A 251 -14.20 -7.80 -11.13
C PRO A 251 -15.04 -9.03 -11.46
N ALA A 252 -15.05 -9.46 -12.73
CA ALA A 252 -15.66 -10.73 -13.10
C ALA A 252 -14.76 -11.91 -12.64
N PRO A 253 -15.34 -13.08 -12.34
CA PRO A 253 -14.53 -14.28 -12.13
C PRO A 253 -13.56 -14.53 -13.29
N GLY A 254 -12.28 -14.68 -12.96
CA GLY A 254 -11.16 -14.81 -13.90
C GLY A 254 -10.33 -13.53 -14.05
N ASP A 255 -10.91 -12.35 -13.79
CA ASP A 255 -10.20 -11.08 -13.84
C ASP A 255 -9.10 -11.03 -12.77
N ALA A 256 -8.08 -10.22 -13.04
CA ALA A 256 -6.97 -10.02 -12.13
C ALA A 256 -6.63 -8.55 -11.98
N TRP A 257 -6.46 -8.12 -10.74
CA TRP A 257 -5.91 -6.81 -10.40
C TRP A 257 -4.48 -6.96 -9.93
N ARG A 258 -3.74 -5.85 -9.92
CA ARG A 258 -2.45 -5.78 -9.26
C ARG A 258 -2.63 -5.17 -7.88
N MET A 259 -2.19 -5.88 -6.85
CA MET A 259 -2.29 -5.41 -5.47
C MET A 259 -1.01 -5.69 -4.69
N ASN A 260 -0.72 -4.87 -3.69
CA ASN A 260 0.30 -5.19 -2.71
C ASN A 260 -0.17 -4.85 -1.31
N PHE A 261 0.43 -5.52 -0.34
CA PHE A 261 0.06 -5.44 1.06
C PHE A 261 1.34 -5.27 1.87
N TYR A 262 1.35 -4.29 2.77
CA TYR A 262 2.50 -3.99 3.59
C TYR A 262 2.09 -3.95 5.07
N ALA A 263 2.97 -4.43 5.94
CA ALA A 263 2.96 -4.12 7.36
C ALA A 263 4.14 -3.18 7.60
N MET A 264 3.85 -1.99 8.11
CA MET A 264 4.78 -0.88 8.15
C MET A 264 5.01 -0.39 9.57
N GLN A 265 6.23 0.10 9.80
CA GLN A 265 6.65 0.83 10.97
C GLN A 265 7.71 1.85 10.56
N ASN A 266 7.59 3.11 10.98
CA ASN A 266 8.60 4.15 10.79
C ASN A 266 9.08 4.29 9.33
N ASN A 267 8.14 4.31 8.38
CA ASN A 267 8.38 4.44 6.93
C ASN A 267 9.17 3.27 6.30
N GLY A 268 9.28 2.15 7.02
CA GLY A 268 9.79 0.87 6.54
C GLY A 268 8.77 -0.24 6.79
N GLY A 269 9.09 -1.47 6.42
CA GLY A 269 8.16 -2.59 6.64
C GLY A 269 8.49 -3.87 5.90
N THR A 270 7.53 -4.79 5.95
CA THR A 270 7.49 -6.03 5.18
C THR A 270 6.37 -5.98 4.15
N ALA A 271 6.50 -6.72 3.04
CA ALA A 271 5.49 -6.74 1.98
C ALA A 271 5.11 -8.16 1.55
N TRP A 272 3.90 -8.32 1.02
CA TRP A 272 3.54 -9.53 0.29
C TRP A 272 4.45 -9.71 -0.93
N SER A 273 4.42 -8.78 -1.88
CA SER A 273 5.27 -8.79 -3.08
C SER A 273 6.42 -7.78 -2.92
N PRO A 274 7.71 -8.19 -3.01
CA PRO A 274 8.83 -7.30 -2.77
C PRO A 274 9.10 -6.37 -3.97
N ILE A 275 9.53 -5.14 -3.67
CA ILE A 275 9.94 -4.15 -4.69
C ILE A 275 11.38 -4.33 -5.16
N LEU A 276 12.17 -5.19 -4.50
CA LEU A 276 13.53 -5.54 -4.92
C LEU A 276 14.48 -4.34 -5.11
N GLY A 277 14.36 -3.33 -4.23
CA GLY A 277 15.20 -2.13 -4.23
C GLY A 277 14.76 -1.05 -5.23
N GLU A 278 13.59 -1.19 -5.83
CA GLU A 278 13.07 -0.24 -6.83
C GLU A 278 12.49 1.05 -6.21
N GLY A 279 13.16 1.67 -5.25
CA GLY A 279 12.72 2.92 -4.64
C GLY A 279 11.68 2.73 -3.55
N ASN A 280 10.46 3.25 -3.73
CA ASN A 280 9.41 3.27 -2.71
C ASN A 280 8.29 2.26 -2.99
N PHE A 281 7.24 2.24 -2.16
CA PHE A 281 6.17 1.25 -2.20
C PHE A 281 5.17 1.47 -3.34
N HIS A 282 5.18 2.62 -4.01
CA HIS A 282 4.35 2.91 -5.18
C HIS A 282 5.00 2.35 -6.46
N ARG A 283 5.19 1.03 -6.53
CA ARG A 283 5.76 0.34 -7.70
C ARG A 283 4.79 -0.69 -8.23
N ALA A 284 3.83 -0.23 -9.03
CA ALA A 284 2.73 -1.05 -9.53
C ALA A 284 3.21 -2.28 -10.32
N ARG A 285 4.32 -2.16 -11.07
CA ARG A 285 4.93 -3.32 -11.75
C ARG A 285 5.34 -4.46 -10.81
N ARG A 286 5.57 -4.15 -9.52
CA ARG A 286 5.94 -5.09 -8.44
C ARG A 286 4.76 -5.51 -7.57
N PHE A 287 3.59 -4.90 -7.71
CA PHE A 287 2.37 -5.40 -7.08
C PHE A 287 2.10 -6.82 -7.58
N GLY A 288 1.71 -7.70 -6.66
CA GLY A 288 1.31 -9.07 -6.97
C GLY A 288 0.00 -9.09 -7.76
N ARG A 289 -0.33 -10.22 -8.37
CA ARG A 289 -1.58 -10.41 -9.10
C ARG A 289 -2.62 -11.07 -8.21
N VAL A 290 -3.73 -10.40 -7.99
CA VAL A 290 -4.88 -10.92 -7.28
C VAL A 290 -5.93 -11.32 -8.31
N ARG A 291 -6.16 -12.63 -8.47
CA ARG A 291 -7.16 -13.17 -9.39
C ARG A 291 -8.45 -13.45 -8.66
N PHE A 292 -9.54 -12.87 -9.12
CA PHE A 292 -10.87 -13.04 -8.53
C PHE A 292 -11.52 -14.30 -9.09
N LEU A 293 -11.97 -15.19 -8.22
CA LEU A 293 -12.62 -16.44 -8.56
C LEU A 293 -14.09 -16.40 -8.14
N GLY A 294 -14.94 -17.23 -8.76
CA GLY A 294 -16.30 -17.45 -8.31
C GLY A 294 -16.36 -18.10 -6.91
N PRO A 295 -17.57 -18.44 -6.43
CA PRO A 295 -17.74 -19.18 -5.18
C PRO A 295 -16.91 -20.47 -5.19
N ALA A 296 -16.32 -20.80 -4.05
CA ALA A 296 -15.50 -22.00 -3.91
C ALA A 296 -16.29 -23.26 -4.34
N GLY A 297 -15.74 -24.01 -5.31
CA GLY A 297 -16.37 -25.23 -5.85
C GLY A 297 -17.00 -25.09 -7.23
N GLU A 298 -17.13 -23.87 -7.77
CA GLU A 298 -17.51 -23.65 -9.17
C GLU A 298 -16.27 -23.61 -10.09
N SER A 299 -16.37 -24.28 -11.24
CA SER A 299 -15.30 -24.34 -12.25
C SER A 299 -15.07 -22.97 -12.87
N ASN A 300 -13.93 -22.33 -12.58
CA ASN A 300 -13.52 -21.02 -13.11
C ASN A 300 -12.93 -21.10 -14.53
N ALA A 301 -13.55 -21.86 -15.44
CA ALA A 301 -13.20 -21.78 -16.85
C ALA A 301 -13.61 -20.39 -17.38
N PRO A 302 -12.75 -19.69 -18.15
CA PRO A 302 -13.15 -18.44 -18.78
C PRO A 302 -14.40 -18.70 -19.61
N ALA A 303 -15.44 -17.87 -19.44
CA ALA A 303 -16.64 -17.95 -20.25
C ALA A 303 -16.22 -17.91 -21.73
N ALA A 304 -16.44 -19.02 -22.42
CA ALA A 304 -16.16 -19.11 -23.85
C ALA A 304 -16.93 -17.98 -24.54
N ALA A 305 -16.23 -17.19 -25.36
CA ALA A 305 -16.85 -16.21 -26.23
C ALA A 305 -18.04 -16.86 -26.96
N PRO A 306 -19.19 -16.18 -27.11
CA PRO A 306 -20.33 -16.78 -27.79
C PRO A 306 -19.88 -17.24 -29.18
N ALA A 307 -19.99 -18.54 -29.41
CA ALA A 307 -19.68 -19.13 -30.69
C ALA A 307 -20.53 -18.42 -31.75
N ALA A 308 -19.87 -17.81 -32.72
CA ALA A 308 -20.54 -17.31 -33.91
C ALA A 308 -21.28 -18.51 -34.53
N ASP A 309 -22.60 -18.38 -34.61
CA ASP A 309 -23.48 -19.33 -35.27
C ASP A 309 -23.06 -19.45 -36.75
N ALA A 310 -22.33 -20.52 -37.06
CA ALA A 310 -21.94 -20.89 -38.40
C ALA A 310 -22.76 -22.12 -38.80
N GLY A 311 -23.94 -21.89 -39.39
CA GLY A 311 -24.74 -23.00 -39.89
C GLY A 311 -26.05 -22.65 -40.56
N ALA A 312 -26.04 -21.97 -41.71
CA ALA A 312 -27.01 -22.25 -42.78
C ALA A 312 -26.51 -21.70 -44.13
N GLY A 313 -26.25 -22.62 -45.08
CA GLY A 313 -25.85 -22.30 -46.43
C GLY A 313 -26.93 -21.59 -47.22
N ALA A 314 -26.52 -20.66 -48.08
CA ALA A 314 -27.35 -20.12 -49.15
C ALA A 314 -26.53 -20.06 -50.44
N ALA A 315 -27.09 -20.66 -51.49
CA ALA A 315 -26.61 -20.67 -52.87
C ALA A 315 -26.55 -19.23 -53.45
N PRO A 316 -25.75 -18.99 -54.50
CA PRO A 316 -25.49 -17.64 -55.00
C PRO A 316 -26.66 -17.11 -55.85
N PRO A 317 -26.95 -15.79 -55.83
CA PRO A 317 -27.88 -15.18 -56.78
C PRO A 317 -27.18 -14.78 -58.09
N PRO A 318 -27.90 -14.73 -59.22
CA PRO A 318 -27.38 -14.16 -60.47
C PRO A 318 -27.52 -12.62 -60.50
N ALA A 319 -26.74 -12.02 -61.38
CA ALA A 319 -26.51 -10.58 -61.47
C ALA A 319 -27.50 -9.80 -62.37
N ALA A 320 -27.56 -8.50 -62.06
CA ALA A 320 -27.74 -7.33 -62.93
C ALA A 320 -29.15 -6.83 -63.33
N GLY A 321 -29.41 -5.56 -63.00
CA GLY A 321 -29.98 -4.58 -63.94
C GLY A 321 -31.19 -3.75 -63.45
N PRO A 322 -31.34 -2.48 -63.88
CA PRO A 322 -31.62 -1.38 -62.94
C PRO A 322 -32.90 -0.55 -63.22
N SER A 323 -33.10 0.47 -62.35
CA SER A 323 -33.79 1.77 -62.59
C SER A 323 -35.16 1.97 -61.93
N GLY A 324 -35.32 3.14 -61.29
CA GLY A 324 -36.62 3.66 -60.85
C GLY A 324 -36.52 4.70 -59.73
N ALA A 325 -36.31 5.97 -60.10
CA ALA A 325 -36.36 7.14 -59.22
C ALA A 325 -37.80 7.52 -58.81
N ALA A 326 -37.98 8.19 -57.66
CA ALA A 326 -38.75 9.44 -57.53
C ALA A 326 -38.85 9.96 -56.08
N SER A 327 -38.75 11.28 -55.99
CA SER A 327 -38.75 12.17 -54.81
C SER A 327 -40.15 12.51 -54.26
N ALA A 328 -40.20 13.06 -53.03
CA ALA A 328 -40.96 14.24 -52.56
C ALA A 328 -41.16 14.15 -51.03
N GLU A 329 -40.57 15.00 -50.18
CA GLU A 329 -40.86 16.41 -49.83
C GLU A 329 -41.88 16.66 -48.71
N ARG A 330 -41.41 17.49 -47.76
CA ARG A 330 -42.07 18.49 -46.90
C ARG A 330 -43.00 18.08 -45.73
N GLY A 331 -42.72 18.69 -44.56
CA GLY A 331 -43.76 19.12 -43.62
C GLY A 331 -43.35 19.27 -42.14
N LYS A 332 -42.76 20.40 -41.75
CA LYS A 332 -42.90 21.04 -40.41
C LYS A 332 -43.84 22.25 -40.59
N PRO A 333 -44.72 22.61 -39.63
CA PRO A 333 -44.38 23.48 -38.48
C PRO A 333 -45.14 23.05 -37.19
N GLY A 334 -45.05 23.62 -35.99
CA GLY A 334 -44.56 24.90 -35.48
C GLY A 334 -44.63 24.92 -33.93
N ALA A 335 -44.24 26.06 -33.35
CA ALA A 335 -43.96 26.34 -31.95
C ALA A 335 -45.19 26.66 -31.06
N ALA A 336 -45.02 26.64 -29.72
CA ALA A 336 -45.26 27.76 -28.79
C ALA A 336 -45.47 27.32 -27.31
N GLY A 337 -45.03 28.18 -26.37
CA GLY A 337 -45.37 28.17 -24.93
C GLY A 337 -44.12 28.16 -24.03
N ALA A 338 -43.43 29.27 -23.75
CA ALA A 338 -43.74 30.40 -22.86
C ALA A 338 -43.68 30.07 -21.33
N SER A 339 -42.68 30.72 -20.70
CA SER A 339 -42.27 30.83 -19.27
C SER A 339 -43.33 31.55 -18.37
N PRO A 340 -43.17 31.82 -17.03
CA PRO A 340 -41.95 32.37 -16.38
C PRO A 340 -41.67 32.15 -14.86
N GLY A 341 -40.44 32.53 -14.46
CA GLY A 341 -40.07 33.22 -13.19
C GLY A 341 -39.82 32.35 -11.95
N ALA A 342 -38.94 32.66 -10.98
CA ALA A 342 -38.09 33.81 -10.65
C ALA A 342 -37.03 33.32 -9.61
N ALA A 343 -35.73 33.63 -9.71
CA ALA A 343 -34.99 34.77 -9.14
C ALA A 343 -34.87 34.87 -7.59
N GLY A 344 -33.61 34.96 -7.12
CA GLY A 344 -33.16 35.57 -5.86
C GLY A 344 -32.81 34.58 -4.72
N ALA A 345 -31.78 34.73 -3.87
CA ALA A 345 -30.65 35.66 -3.77
C ALA A 345 -29.70 35.11 -2.66
N LYS A 346 -28.39 35.34 -2.79
CA LYS A 346 -27.41 35.32 -1.67
C LYS A 346 -27.54 36.61 -0.85
N PRO A 347 -27.27 36.58 0.46
CA PRO A 347 -26.07 37.24 1.01
C PRO A 347 -25.44 36.40 2.14
N GLY A 348 -24.23 36.60 2.65
CA GLY A 348 -23.25 37.66 2.51
C GLY A 348 -21.98 37.25 3.30
N ALA A 349 -20.87 37.89 2.96
CA ALA A 349 -19.59 37.75 3.65
C ALA A 349 -19.57 38.57 4.95
N ALA A 350 -18.96 38.02 5.99
CA ALA A 350 -18.47 38.80 7.13
C ALA A 350 -17.10 38.24 7.53
N GLY A 351 -16.08 39.10 7.44
CA GLY A 351 -14.70 38.76 7.79
C GLY A 351 -14.45 38.82 9.29
N ALA A 352 -13.48 38.02 9.73
CA ALA A 352 -12.80 38.20 10.99
C ALA A 352 -11.28 38.05 10.75
N LYS A 353 -10.53 39.09 11.17
CA LYS A 353 -9.06 39.11 11.18
C LYS A 353 -8.53 38.15 12.26
N PRO A 354 -7.40 37.45 12.04
CA PRO A 354 -6.72 36.71 13.09
C PRO A 354 -5.78 37.62 13.89
N GLY A 355 -5.79 37.44 15.22
CA GLY A 355 -4.82 38.01 16.16
C GLY A 355 -3.49 37.27 16.13
N ALA A 356 -2.42 38.01 16.41
CA ALA A 356 -1.02 37.60 16.34
C ALA A 356 -0.51 36.89 17.62
N ALA A 357 0.68 36.28 17.47
CA ALA A 357 1.62 35.69 18.44
C ALA A 357 1.61 34.15 18.47
N ALA A 358 2.73 33.40 18.46
CA ALA A 358 4.16 33.74 18.59
C ALA A 358 5.03 32.66 17.90
N THR A 359 6.20 33.07 17.42
CA THR A 359 7.29 32.25 16.88
C THR A 359 8.02 31.45 17.97
N PRO A 360 8.53 30.25 17.63
CA PRO A 360 9.87 29.86 18.07
C PRO A 360 10.81 29.54 16.88
N ALA A 361 12.10 29.77 17.13
CA ALA A 361 13.24 29.64 16.23
C ALA A 361 13.57 28.17 15.86
N PRO A 362 14.34 27.93 14.77
CA PRO A 362 14.54 26.61 14.19
C PRO A 362 15.68 25.84 14.87
N SER A 363 15.51 24.52 15.04
CA SER A 363 16.58 23.59 15.41
C SER A 363 16.56 22.34 14.54
N GLY A 364 17.69 22.04 13.91
CA GLY A 364 18.08 20.68 13.51
C GLY A 364 17.81 20.32 12.05
N SER A 365 18.84 20.45 11.21
CA SER A 365 18.90 19.97 9.83
C SER A 365 18.82 18.44 9.74
N ALA A 366 17.88 17.91 8.96
CA ALA A 366 17.91 16.53 8.45
C ALA A 366 18.61 16.51 7.06
N PRO A 367 19.36 15.45 6.70
CA PRO A 367 20.12 15.39 5.47
C PRO A 367 19.18 15.23 4.25
N GLY A 368 19.43 16.06 3.23
CA GLY A 368 18.60 16.16 2.03
C GLY A 368 18.68 14.94 1.11
N PHE A 369 17.52 14.58 0.56
CA PHE A 369 17.40 13.70 -0.60
C PHE A 369 17.92 14.42 -1.85
N ARG A 370 18.91 13.81 -2.54
CA ARG A 370 19.23 14.14 -3.93
C ARG A 370 18.14 13.52 -4.82
N ALA A 371 17.47 14.35 -5.61
CA ALA A 371 16.71 13.90 -6.76
C ALA A 371 17.68 13.62 -7.91
N ASP A 372 17.68 12.40 -8.45
CA ASP A 372 18.30 12.13 -9.74
C ASP A 372 17.44 12.73 -10.87
N PRO A 373 18.06 13.28 -11.93
CA PRO A 373 17.33 13.83 -13.06
C PRO A 373 16.76 12.71 -13.96
N PRO A 374 15.70 12.99 -14.73
CA PRO A 374 15.12 12.02 -15.65
C PRO A 374 16.04 11.82 -16.86
N ASP A 375 16.37 10.56 -17.15
CA ASP A 375 17.02 10.16 -18.40
C ASP A 375 16.05 10.30 -19.59
N ARG A 376 16.64 10.71 -20.72
CA ARG A 376 15.99 10.96 -22.02
C ARG A 376 15.64 9.69 -22.78
#